data_AF-A0A0K8TBF7-F1
#
_entry.id   AF-A0A0K8TBF7-F1
#
_cell.length_a   1.000
_cell.length_b   1.000
_cell.length_c   1.000
_cell.angle_alpha   90.00
_cell.angle_beta   90.00
_cell.angle_gamma   90.00
#
_symmetry.space_group_name_H-M   'P 1'
#
loop_
_entity.id
_entity.type
_entity.pdbx_description
1 polymer ?
#
loop_
_entity_poly.entity_id
_entity_poly.type
_entity_poly.pdbx_seq_one_letter_code
_entity_poly.pdbx_strand_id
1 'polypeptide(L)'
;MCHTVSVVLLLLVAAAYGDNCVSGDAKVETSILEPMRQILSSYSVVAIRSVNLSFRFASVSGEDGQIGNLTSFALIPTESASRICHSTDGTNTTFVGILTMKDFQVSFGNFILSGPIFSIGGDRMSTRISNAVFTCSISIIRSSESECHAHLNYITVNDIGYITPNFFPLSIVNRLANVLLGYIIFPAFKMFNLFDNLYSYLNQELLSIGNPLITDVSHELCGYYKNFR
;
A
#
# COMPACT_ATOMS: atom_id res chain seq x y z
N MET A 1 -45.19 22.41 -0.58
CA MET A 1 -44.38 23.56 -0.13
C MET A 1 -42.94 23.30 -0.56
N CYS A 2 -42.46 24.01 -1.58
CA CYS A 2 -41.07 23.90 -2.04
C CYS A 2 -40.19 24.74 -1.11
N HIS A 3 -39.28 24.10 -0.38
CA HIS A 3 -38.22 24.83 0.28
C HIS A 3 -37.15 25.18 -0.77
N THR A 4 -37.01 26.48 -1.03
CA THR A 4 -35.80 27.07 -1.59
C THR A 4 -34.65 26.81 -0.62
N VAL A 5 -34.03 25.63 -0.73
CA VAL A 5 -32.72 25.38 -0.14
C VAL A 5 -31.75 26.28 -0.92
N SER A 6 -31.36 27.35 -0.26
CA SER A 6 -30.57 28.45 -0.79
C SER A 6 -29.31 27.91 -1.48
N VAL A 7 -29.18 28.18 -2.79
CA VAL A 7 -27.98 27.89 -3.61
C VAL A 7 -26.72 28.46 -2.95
N VAL A 8 -26.85 29.47 -2.10
CA VAL A 8 -25.79 30.07 -1.29
C VAL A 8 -25.25 29.10 -0.22
N LEU A 9 -26.08 28.23 0.36
CA LEU A 9 -25.62 27.24 1.34
C LEU A 9 -24.87 26.08 0.67
N LEU A 10 -25.26 25.67 -0.54
CA LEU A 10 -24.51 24.69 -1.34
C LEU A 10 -23.15 25.25 -1.81
N LEU A 11 -23.09 26.54 -2.13
CA LEU A 11 -21.84 27.23 -2.46
C LEU A 11 -20.92 27.43 -1.24
N LEU A 12 -21.47 27.68 -0.06
CA LEU A 12 -20.69 27.79 1.19
C LEU A 12 -20.17 26.44 1.69
N VAL A 13 -20.89 25.34 1.47
CA VAL A 13 -20.38 23.98 1.74
C VAL A 13 -19.32 23.56 0.72
N ALA A 14 -19.42 24.02 -0.53
CA ALA A 14 -18.36 23.85 -1.53
C ALA A 14 -17.12 24.73 -1.24
N ALA A 15 -17.29 25.90 -0.61
CA ALA A 15 -16.20 26.78 -0.20
C ALA A 15 -15.56 26.39 1.16
N ALA A 16 -16.25 25.59 1.97
CA ALA A 16 -15.74 25.10 3.26
C ALA A 16 -14.88 23.83 3.16
N TYR A 17 -14.77 23.20 1.97
CA TYR A 17 -13.68 22.30 1.63
C TYR A 17 -12.53 23.15 1.07
N GLY A 18 -11.78 23.80 1.96
CA GLY A 18 -10.71 24.75 1.65
C GLY A 18 -9.48 24.18 0.93
N ASP A 19 -9.59 22.99 0.34
CA ASP A 19 -8.52 22.33 -0.37
C ASP A 19 -8.81 22.36 -1.88
N ASN A 20 -8.01 23.12 -2.64
CA ASN A 20 -8.09 23.12 -4.09
C ASN A 20 -7.46 21.83 -4.62
N CYS A 21 -8.30 20.84 -4.92
CA CYS A 21 -7.86 19.56 -5.48
C CYS A 21 -7.89 19.58 -7.01
N VAL A 22 -6.77 19.25 -7.63
CA VAL A 22 -6.65 19.11 -9.09
C VAL A 22 -6.18 17.70 -9.45
N SER A 23 -6.73 17.13 -10.52
CA SER A 23 -6.21 15.89 -11.10
C SER A 23 -4.80 16.13 -11.61
N GLY A 24 -3.87 15.25 -11.27
CA GLY A 24 -2.44 15.55 -11.38
C GLY A 24 -1.58 14.44 -11.92
N ASP A 25 -2.14 13.44 -12.59
CA ASP A 25 -1.47 12.15 -12.86
C ASP A 25 -0.05 12.30 -13.43
N ALA A 26 0.14 13.11 -14.48
CA ALA A 26 1.46 13.35 -15.05
C ALA A 26 2.43 14.03 -14.07
N LYS A 27 1.96 15.03 -13.31
CA LYS A 27 2.77 15.80 -12.36
C LYS A 27 3.12 14.96 -11.12
N VAL A 28 2.16 14.16 -10.63
CA VAL A 28 2.35 13.21 -9.53
C VAL A 28 3.39 12.17 -9.89
N GLU A 29 3.28 11.59 -11.09
CA GLU A 29 4.21 10.56 -11.56
C GLU A 29 5.65 11.11 -11.59
N THR A 30 5.88 12.27 -12.20
CA THR A 30 7.22 12.83 -12.36
C THR A 30 7.81 13.45 -11.10
N SER A 31 6.98 14.02 -10.23
CA SER A 31 7.45 14.90 -9.15
C SER A 31 7.25 14.32 -7.75
N ILE A 32 6.51 13.22 -7.61
CA ILE A 32 6.33 12.50 -6.35
C ILE A 32 6.78 11.05 -6.51
N LEU A 33 6.17 10.30 -7.43
CA LEU A 33 6.37 8.85 -7.51
C LEU A 33 7.74 8.47 -8.05
N GLU A 34 8.23 9.15 -9.10
CA GLU A 34 9.56 8.90 -9.65
C GLU A 34 10.70 9.15 -8.63
N PRO A 35 10.75 10.30 -7.93
CA PRO A 35 11.70 10.49 -6.83
C PRO A 35 11.56 9.43 -5.73
N MET A 36 10.33 9.07 -5.33
CA MET A 36 10.12 8.02 -4.34
C MET A 36 10.70 6.68 -4.82
N ARG A 37 10.53 6.31 -6.09
CA ARG A 37 11.15 5.10 -6.66
C ARG A 37 12.67 5.17 -6.63
N GLN A 38 13.25 6.30 -6.98
CA GLN A 38 14.70 6.50 -6.95
C GLN A 38 15.25 6.31 -5.53
N ILE A 39 14.60 6.88 -4.53
CA ILE A 39 15.05 6.73 -3.14
C ILE A 39 14.84 5.30 -2.65
N LEU A 40 13.66 4.71 -2.92
CA LEU A 40 13.35 3.33 -2.56
C LEU A 40 14.24 2.31 -3.29
N SER A 41 14.87 2.67 -4.41
CA SER A 41 15.83 1.80 -5.10
C SER A 41 17.09 1.51 -4.27
N SER A 42 17.41 2.37 -3.29
CA SER A 42 18.50 2.14 -2.34
C SER A 42 18.17 1.09 -1.27
N TYR A 43 16.89 0.74 -1.12
CA TYR A 43 16.42 -0.31 -0.20
C TYR A 43 16.20 -1.61 -0.99
N SER A 44 17.09 -2.58 -0.80
CA SER A 44 16.97 -3.89 -1.46
C SER A 44 15.81 -4.71 -0.89
N VAL A 45 15.66 -4.69 0.43
CA VAL A 45 14.60 -5.36 1.20
C VAL A 45 14.30 -4.58 2.49
N VAL A 46 13.08 -4.71 3.00
CA VAL A 46 12.67 -4.19 4.30
C VAL A 46 12.18 -5.36 5.15
N ALA A 47 12.73 -5.50 6.35
CA ALA A 47 12.30 -6.52 7.29
C ALA A 47 10.86 -6.22 7.79
N ILE A 48 10.05 -7.26 7.91
CA ILE A 48 8.70 -7.19 8.49
C ILE A 48 8.60 -8.13 9.68
N ARG A 49 7.59 -7.90 10.51
CA ARG A 49 7.36 -8.73 11.70
C ARG A 49 7.02 -10.16 11.31
N SER A 50 7.39 -11.09 12.20
CA SER A 50 6.90 -12.45 12.12
C SER A 50 5.37 -12.47 12.23
N VAL A 51 4.74 -13.28 11.41
CA VAL A 51 3.30 -13.47 11.38
C VAL A 51 2.99 -14.73 12.19
N ASN A 52 2.10 -14.65 13.16
CA ASN A 52 1.54 -15.83 13.82
C ASN A 52 0.06 -15.59 14.06
N LEU A 53 -0.77 -16.08 13.14
CA LEU A 53 -2.20 -15.90 13.14
C LEU A 53 -2.87 -17.26 13.27
N SER A 54 -3.73 -17.40 14.26
CA SER A 54 -4.55 -18.59 14.45
C SER A 54 -6.02 -18.24 14.27
N PHE A 55 -6.69 -19.04 13.47
CA PHE A 55 -8.11 -18.97 13.15
C PHE A 55 -8.76 -20.30 13.54
N ARG A 56 -10.09 -20.30 13.64
CA ARG A 56 -10.85 -21.45 14.13
C ARG A 56 -10.50 -22.79 13.46
N PHE A 57 -10.09 -22.76 12.19
CA PHE A 57 -9.74 -23.96 11.40
C PHE A 57 -8.48 -23.78 10.56
N ALA A 58 -7.67 -22.76 10.83
CA ALA A 58 -6.44 -22.55 10.07
C ALA A 58 -5.44 -21.78 10.92
N SER A 59 -4.16 -21.95 10.67
CA SER A 59 -3.13 -21.10 11.25
C SER A 59 -2.09 -20.76 10.20
N VAL A 60 -1.58 -19.54 10.27
CA VAL A 60 -0.49 -19.03 9.44
C VAL A 60 0.63 -18.62 10.37
N SER A 61 1.80 -19.20 10.21
CA SER A 61 3.02 -18.78 10.89
C SER A 61 4.11 -18.48 9.87
N GLY A 62 4.74 -17.32 9.98
CA GLY A 62 5.86 -16.89 9.15
C GLY A 62 6.91 -16.18 10.00
N GLU A 63 8.18 -16.54 9.85
CA GLU A 63 9.32 -15.94 10.57
C GLU A 63 10.29 -15.28 9.58
N ASP A 64 11.10 -14.35 10.08
CA ASP A 64 12.10 -13.60 9.29
C ASP A 64 11.49 -12.99 8.01
N GLY A 65 10.32 -12.36 8.16
CA GLY A 65 9.60 -11.77 7.05
C GLY A 65 10.37 -10.61 6.42
N GLN A 66 10.31 -10.52 5.09
CA GLN A 66 10.92 -9.46 4.31
C GLN A 66 10.01 -9.06 3.16
N ILE A 67 10.01 -7.77 2.84
CA ILE A 67 9.41 -7.20 1.65
C ILE A 67 10.52 -6.73 0.72
N GLY A 68 10.39 -7.00 -0.58
CA GLY A 68 11.32 -6.56 -1.62
C GLY A 68 10.60 -5.97 -2.83
N ASN A 69 11.37 -5.38 -3.73
CA ASN A 69 10.89 -4.72 -4.95
C ASN A 69 9.88 -3.59 -4.68
N LEU A 70 10.29 -2.66 -3.83
CA LEU A 70 9.49 -1.48 -3.43
C LEU A 70 9.37 -0.41 -4.51
N THR A 71 10.00 -0.58 -5.67
CA THR A 71 10.03 0.42 -6.76
C THR A 71 9.01 0.13 -7.85
N SER A 72 8.29 -0.99 -7.79
CA SER A 72 7.36 -1.43 -8.84
C SER A 72 5.99 -0.72 -8.81
N PHE A 73 5.83 0.31 -7.97
CA PHE A 73 4.59 1.08 -7.89
C PHE A 73 4.49 2.11 -9.02
N ALA A 74 3.27 2.27 -9.55
CA ALA A 74 2.91 3.28 -10.53
C ALA A 74 1.43 3.67 -10.33
N LEU A 75 0.99 4.78 -10.91
CA LEU A 75 -0.44 5.09 -10.96
C LEU A 75 -1.21 4.02 -11.74
N ILE A 76 -2.42 3.68 -11.28
CA ILE A 76 -3.32 2.83 -12.06
C ILE A 76 -3.70 3.55 -13.36
N PRO A 77 -3.74 2.87 -14.53
CA PRO A 77 -3.99 3.52 -15.81
C PRO A 77 -5.47 3.94 -15.94
N THR A 78 -5.82 5.07 -15.34
CA THR A 78 -7.15 5.70 -15.38
C THR A 78 -6.99 7.21 -15.57
N GLU A 79 -8.04 7.91 -16.01
CA GLU A 79 -7.98 9.36 -16.29
C GLU A 79 -7.83 10.25 -15.04
N SER A 80 -8.04 9.69 -13.85
CA SER A 80 -7.97 10.42 -12.59
C SER A 80 -7.49 9.51 -11.45
N ALA A 81 -6.32 8.91 -11.64
CA ALA A 81 -5.70 8.02 -10.67
C ALA A 81 -5.17 8.79 -9.44
N SER A 82 -4.91 10.08 -9.59
CA SER A 82 -4.37 10.92 -8.54
C SER A 82 -4.99 12.31 -8.43
N ARG A 83 -4.87 12.88 -7.24
CA ARG A 83 -5.23 14.26 -6.94
C ARG A 83 -4.17 14.89 -6.06
N ILE A 84 -3.91 16.16 -6.32
CA ILE A 84 -3.11 17.01 -5.43
C ILE A 84 -4.06 18.07 -4.88
N CYS A 85 -4.15 18.13 -3.56
CA CYS A 85 -4.99 19.05 -2.82
C CYS A 85 -4.09 20.03 -2.08
N HIS A 86 -4.30 21.33 -2.29
CA HIS A 86 -3.57 22.39 -1.59
C HIS A 86 -4.49 23.06 -0.59
N SER A 87 -4.05 23.16 0.67
CA SER A 87 -4.77 23.95 1.67
C SER A 87 -4.81 25.42 1.29
N THR A 88 -5.86 26.11 1.71
CA THR A 88 -6.11 27.52 1.36
C THR A 88 -5.00 28.46 1.81
N ASP A 89 -4.34 28.12 2.91
CA ASP A 89 -3.20 28.84 3.49
C ASP A 89 -1.84 28.42 2.87
N GLY A 90 -1.82 27.42 1.99
CA GLY A 90 -0.64 26.91 1.30
C GLY A 90 0.37 26.19 2.22
N THR A 91 -0.02 25.89 3.45
CA THR A 91 0.84 25.23 4.45
C THR A 91 0.85 23.71 4.30
N ASN A 92 -0.19 23.13 3.70
CA ASN A 92 -0.32 21.70 3.49
C ASN A 92 -0.62 21.38 2.03
N THR A 93 0.10 20.40 1.50
CA THR A 93 -0.23 19.78 0.21
C THR A 93 -0.41 18.29 0.41
N THR A 94 -1.61 17.82 0.11
CA THR A 94 -1.95 16.41 0.22
C THR A 94 -2.05 15.79 -1.16
N PHE A 95 -1.19 14.81 -1.40
CA PHE A 95 -1.32 13.87 -2.50
C PHE A 95 -2.26 12.74 -2.07
N VAL A 96 -3.17 12.36 -2.97
CA VAL A 96 -3.95 11.13 -2.88
C VAL A 96 -3.85 10.42 -4.22
N GLY A 97 -3.48 9.14 -4.22
CA GLY A 97 -3.35 8.36 -5.45
C GLY A 97 -3.73 6.91 -5.29
N ILE A 98 -4.30 6.35 -6.35
CA ILE A 98 -4.51 4.92 -6.52
C ILE A 98 -3.31 4.37 -7.29
N LEU A 99 -2.51 3.58 -6.59
CA LEU A 99 -1.28 3.00 -7.08
C LEU A 99 -1.51 1.52 -7.39
N THR A 100 -0.79 1.01 -8.39
CA THR A 100 -0.62 -0.41 -8.62
C THR A 100 0.84 -0.80 -8.41
N MET A 101 1.09 -1.91 -7.73
CA MET A 101 2.40 -2.54 -7.67
C MET A 101 2.44 -3.74 -8.61
N LYS A 102 3.30 -3.65 -9.61
CA LYS A 102 3.41 -4.69 -10.66
C LYS A 102 4.07 -5.96 -10.14
N ASP A 103 5.06 -5.80 -9.28
CA ASP A 103 5.88 -6.90 -8.79
C ASP A 103 6.36 -6.57 -7.38
N PHE A 104 5.56 -6.95 -6.39
CA PHE A 104 5.90 -6.80 -4.98
C PHE A 104 6.33 -8.17 -4.44
N GLN A 105 7.50 -8.23 -3.83
CA GLN A 105 8.01 -9.49 -3.31
C GLN A 105 7.81 -9.56 -1.80
N VAL A 106 7.24 -10.66 -1.32
CA VAL A 106 7.19 -10.99 0.10
C VAL A 106 7.93 -12.31 0.29
N SER A 107 8.82 -12.37 1.27
CA SER A 107 9.48 -13.62 1.63
C SER A 107 9.51 -13.83 3.13
N PHE A 108 9.52 -15.08 3.54
CA PHE A 108 9.69 -15.51 4.91
C PHE A 108 10.81 -16.54 4.97
N GLY A 109 11.60 -16.49 6.05
CA GLY A 109 12.54 -17.54 6.42
C GLY A 109 11.77 -18.83 6.62
N ASN A 110 11.04 -18.99 7.70
CA ASN A 110 10.12 -20.12 7.85
C ASN A 110 8.69 -19.69 7.51
N PHE A 111 7.91 -20.49 6.78
CA PHE A 111 6.49 -20.24 6.61
C PHE A 111 5.68 -21.53 6.61
N ILE A 112 4.61 -21.55 7.39
CA ILE A 112 3.70 -22.68 7.52
C ILE A 112 2.26 -22.17 7.52
N LEU A 113 1.45 -22.74 6.64
CA LEU A 113 0.00 -22.64 6.62
C LEU A 113 -0.57 -24.01 7.00
N SER A 114 -1.30 -24.07 8.11
CA SER A 114 -1.93 -25.29 8.60
C SER A 114 -3.45 -25.16 8.63
N GLY A 115 -4.13 -26.27 8.42
CA GLY A 115 -5.57 -26.46 8.60
C GLY A 115 -5.85 -27.85 9.18
N PRO A 116 -7.11 -28.21 9.45
CA PRO A 116 -7.45 -29.44 10.16
C PRO A 116 -6.97 -30.73 9.47
N ILE A 117 -6.77 -30.70 8.15
CA ILE A 117 -6.37 -31.86 7.36
C ILE A 117 -5.12 -31.63 6.51
N PHE A 118 -4.45 -30.48 6.65
CA PHE A 118 -3.27 -30.15 5.86
C PHE A 118 -2.31 -29.28 6.66
N SER A 119 -1.02 -29.42 6.38
CA SER A 119 0.00 -28.46 6.78
C SER A 119 0.95 -28.31 5.59
N ILE A 120 1.09 -27.08 5.10
CA ILE A 120 1.84 -26.74 3.91
C ILE A 120 2.81 -25.64 4.31
N GLY A 121 4.10 -25.83 4.04
CA GLY A 121 5.12 -24.89 4.44
C GLY A 121 6.52 -25.40 4.21
N GLY A 122 7.50 -24.60 4.62
CA GLY A 122 8.91 -24.98 4.58
C GLY A 122 9.83 -23.90 5.08
N ASP A 123 11.12 -24.23 5.04
CA ASP A 123 12.24 -23.41 5.52
C ASP A 123 12.49 -22.16 4.68
N ARG A 124 11.68 -21.91 3.65
CA ARG A 124 11.70 -20.71 2.81
C ARG A 124 10.41 -20.56 2.02
N MET A 125 9.80 -19.39 2.12
CA MET A 125 8.72 -18.99 1.23
C MET A 125 9.08 -17.67 0.55
N SER A 126 8.90 -17.62 -0.76
CA SER A 126 8.96 -16.36 -1.52
C SER A 126 7.73 -16.28 -2.41
N THR A 127 6.99 -15.21 -2.24
CA THR A 127 5.76 -14.93 -2.95
C THR A 127 5.94 -13.65 -3.75
N ARG A 128 5.64 -13.74 -5.04
CA ARG A 128 5.47 -12.57 -5.88
C ARG A 128 3.98 -12.20 -5.88
N ILE A 129 3.71 -10.94 -5.57
CA ILE A 129 2.39 -10.33 -5.63
C ILE A 129 2.38 -9.40 -6.84
N SER A 130 1.50 -9.69 -7.79
CA SER A 130 1.40 -8.92 -9.04
C SER A 130 0.06 -8.22 -9.16
N ASN A 131 0.11 -6.96 -9.62
CA ASN A 131 -1.07 -6.10 -9.82
C ASN A 131 -1.83 -5.81 -8.53
N ALA A 132 -1.15 -5.77 -7.39
CA ALA A 132 -1.76 -5.28 -6.16
C ALA A 132 -2.12 -3.79 -6.32
N VAL A 133 -3.27 -3.38 -5.80
CA VAL A 133 -3.79 -2.02 -5.90
C VAL A 133 -3.90 -1.42 -4.50
N PHE A 134 -3.36 -0.22 -4.33
CA PHE A 134 -3.34 0.49 -3.05
C PHE A 134 -3.84 1.91 -3.23
N THR A 135 -4.55 2.43 -2.24
CA THR A 135 -4.75 3.87 -2.10
C THR A 135 -3.73 4.40 -1.12
N CYS A 136 -3.01 5.45 -1.49
CA CYS A 136 -2.04 6.12 -0.64
C CYS A 136 -2.40 7.60 -0.51
N SER A 137 -2.22 8.16 0.67
CA SER A 137 -2.27 9.60 0.89
C SER A 137 -1.07 10.09 1.67
N ILE A 138 -0.39 11.09 1.11
CA ILE A 138 0.81 11.70 1.70
C ILE A 138 0.55 13.19 1.80
N SER A 139 0.75 13.76 2.99
CA SER A 139 0.75 15.20 3.20
C SER A 139 2.16 15.73 3.31
N ILE A 140 2.42 16.86 2.68
CA ILE A 140 3.64 17.65 2.83
C ILE A 140 3.23 18.91 3.59
N ILE A 141 3.63 18.98 4.86
CA ILE A 141 3.28 20.05 5.79
C ILE A 141 4.48 20.98 5.95
N ARG A 142 4.25 22.26 5.76
CA ARG A 142 5.25 23.32 5.91
C ARG A 142 5.05 24.03 7.24
N SER A 143 6.03 23.90 8.13
CA SER A 143 6.05 24.59 9.43
C SER A 143 6.65 25.99 9.33
N SER A 144 7.58 26.21 8.40
CA SER A 144 8.25 27.52 8.19
C SER A 144 8.83 27.64 6.78
N GLU A 145 9.55 28.74 6.48
CA GLU A 145 10.13 28.89 5.14
C GLU A 145 11.14 27.80 4.77
N SER A 146 11.84 27.28 5.78
CA SER A 146 12.92 26.30 5.67
C SER A 146 12.55 24.90 6.20
N GLU A 147 11.45 24.76 6.93
CA GLU A 147 11.04 23.49 7.53
C GLU A 147 9.78 22.93 6.85
N CYS A 148 9.91 21.68 6.43
CA CYS A 148 8.88 20.93 5.75
C CYS A 148 8.99 19.47 6.16
N HIS A 149 7.85 18.81 6.34
CA HIS A 149 7.74 17.44 6.76
C HIS A 149 6.74 16.70 5.86
N ALA A 150 7.13 15.52 5.39
CA ALA A 150 6.22 14.61 4.71
C ALA A 150 5.63 13.62 5.72
N HIS A 151 4.35 13.32 5.59
CA HIS A 151 3.60 12.44 6.47
C HIS A 151 2.74 11.48 5.64
N LEU A 152 2.83 10.18 5.89
CA LEU A 152 1.92 9.19 5.32
C LEU A 152 0.61 9.23 6.11
N ASN A 153 -0.45 9.80 5.54
CA ASN A 153 -1.75 9.86 6.21
C ASN A 153 -2.37 8.47 6.31
N TYR A 154 -2.40 7.76 5.19
CA TYR A 154 -2.86 6.39 5.13
C TYR A 154 -2.31 5.66 3.90
N ILE A 155 -2.22 4.34 4.02
CA ILE A 155 -2.11 3.40 2.91
C ILE A 155 -3.17 2.32 3.12
N THR A 156 -3.91 1.99 2.07
CA THR A 156 -4.97 1.00 2.10
C THR A 156 -4.80 0.05 0.94
N VAL A 157 -4.71 -1.24 1.22
CA VAL A 157 -4.76 -2.27 0.18
C VAL A 157 -6.19 -2.36 -0.35
N ASN A 158 -6.41 -1.96 -1.59
CA ASN A 158 -7.70 -2.06 -2.28
C ASN A 158 -7.90 -3.47 -2.86
N ASP A 159 -6.81 -4.04 -3.39
CA ASP A 159 -6.77 -5.38 -3.98
C ASP A 159 -5.36 -5.96 -3.80
N ILE A 160 -5.24 -7.19 -3.30
CA ILE A 160 -3.94 -7.87 -3.14
C ILE A 160 -3.44 -8.39 -4.51
N GLY A 161 -4.28 -8.44 -5.54
CA GLY A 161 -3.89 -8.91 -6.87
C GLY A 161 -3.57 -10.41 -6.88
N TYR A 162 -2.66 -10.82 -7.76
CA TYR A 162 -2.30 -12.22 -7.96
C TYR A 162 -1.13 -12.62 -7.08
N ILE A 163 -1.35 -13.60 -6.21
CA ILE A 163 -0.35 -14.16 -5.30
C ILE A 163 0.18 -15.46 -5.88
N THR A 164 1.48 -15.53 -6.18
CA THR A 164 2.14 -16.76 -6.62
C THR A 164 3.16 -17.20 -5.58
N PRO A 165 2.78 -18.06 -4.61
CA PRO A 165 3.70 -18.54 -3.59
C PRO A 165 4.69 -19.54 -4.18
N ASN A 166 5.94 -19.48 -3.71
CA ASN A 166 6.96 -20.49 -3.98
C ASN A 166 7.54 -20.97 -2.65
N PHE A 167 7.32 -22.25 -2.34
CA PHE A 167 7.84 -22.90 -1.14
C PHE A 167 9.11 -23.69 -1.46
N PHE A 168 10.12 -23.57 -0.61
CA PHE A 168 11.38 -24.28 -0.72
C PHE A 168 11.59 -25.22 0.48
N PRO A 169 12.19 -26.41 0.28
CA PRO A 169 12.61 -26.98 -1.01
C PRO A 169 11.41 -27.37 -1.89
N LEU A 170 11.59 -27.32 -3.22
CA LEU A 170 10.55 -27.61 -4.23
C LEU A 170 10.23 -29.11 -4.30
N SER A 171 9.72 -29.71 -3.22
CA SER A 171 9.18 -31.06 -3.22
C SER A 171 7.91 -31.12 -4.10
N ILE A 172 7.57 -32.31 -4.62
CA ILE A 172 6.32 -32.53 -5.38
C ILE A 172 5.09 -32.10 -4.57
N VAL A 173 5.12 -32.29 -3.25
CA VAL A 173 4.08 -31.84 -2.32
C VAL A 173 3.94 -30.32 -2.35
N ASN A 174 5.05 -29.57 -2.40
CA ASN A 174 5.04 -28.11 -2.47
C ASN A 174 4.57 -27.58 -3.83
N ARG A 175 4.84 -28.30 -4.93
CA ARG A 175 4.29 -27.96 -6.26
C ARG A 175 2.78 -28.19 -6.33
N LEU A 176 2.29 -29.30 -5.79
CA LEU A 176 0.86 -29.58 -5.67
C LEU A 176 0.19 -28.59 -4.72
N ALA A 177 0.86 -28.21 -3.64
CA ALA A 177 0.40 -27.20 -2.71
C ALA A 177 0.24 -25.83 -3.36
N ASN A 178 1.13 -25.42 -4.26
CA ASN A 178 0.97 -24.18 -5.03
C ASN A 178 -0.29 -24.19 -5.90
N VAL A 179 -0.59 -25.32 -6.55
CA VAL A 179 -1.81 -25.48 -7.35
C VAL A 179 -3.05 -25.50 -6.43
N LEU A 180 -2.99 -26.24 -5.33
CA LEU A 180 -4.07 -26.32 -4.34
C LEU A 180 -4.34 -24.96 -3.70
N LEU A 181 -3.30 -24.20 -3.32
CA LEU A 181 -3.46 -22.89 -2.74
C LEU A 181 -4.05 -21.91 -3.74
N GLY A 182 -3.42 -21.75 -4.92
CA GLY A 182 -3.83 -20.79 -5.94
C GLY A 182 -5.21 -21.05 -6.55
N TYR A 183 -5.59 -22.31 -6.76
CA TYR A 183 -6.80 -22.65 -7.51
C TYR A 183 -7.94 -23.24 -6.67
N ILE A 184 -7.65 -23.77 -5.47
CA ILE A 184 -8.66 -24.45 -4.64
C ILE A 184 -8.87 -23.69 -3.33
N ILE A 185 -7.82 -23.40 -2.56
CA ILE A 185 -7.96 -22.80 -1.24
C ILE A 185 -8.32 -21.31 -1.34
N PHE A 186 -7.57 -20.52 -2.11
CA PHE A 186 -7.84 -19.09 -2.26
C PHE A 186 -9.25 -18.80 -2.84
N PRO A 187 -9.75 -19.53 -3.87
CA PRO A 187 -11.10 -19.32 -4.39
C PRO A 187 -12.22 -19.97 -3.56
N ALA A 188 -12.00 -21.16 -2.97
CA ALA A 188 -13.06 -21.87 -2.24
C ALA A 188 -13.24 -21.37 -0.80
N PHE A 189 -12.17 -20.95 -0.13
CA PHE A 189 -12.25 -20.35 1.20
C PHE A 189 -12.50 -18.84 1.08
N LYS A 190 -13.69 -18.44 0.63
CA LYS A 190 -14.27 -17.11 0.92
C LYS A 190 -14.44 -16.88 2.43
N MET A 191 -13.38 -17.05 3.22
CA MET A 191 -13.28 -16.64 4.60
C MET A 191 -13.10 -15.12 4.57
N PHE A 192 -14.21 -14.40 4.43
CA PHE A 192 -14.25 -12.94 4.54
C PHE A 192 -13.44 -12.49 5.78
N ASN A 193 -13.63 -13.15 6.93
CA ASN A 193 -12.85 -12.85 8.14
C ASN A 193 -11.33 -13.13 8.05
N LEU A 194 -10.86 -14.10 7.24
CA LEU A 194 -9.42 -14.36 7.11
C LEU A 194 -8.76 -13.25 6.30
N PHE A 195 -9.36 -12.93 5.15
CA PHE A 195 -8.84 -11.85 4.30
C PHE A 195 -9.01 -10.49 4.95
N ASP A 196 -10.14 -10.18 5.60
CA ASP A 196 -10.34 -8.89 6.27
C ASP A 196 -9.31 -8.66 7.40
N ASN A 197 -8.98 -9.70 8.17
CA ASN A 197 -7.92 -9.63 9.18
C ASN A 197 -6.52 -9.52 8.55
N LEU A 198 -6.27 -10.21 7.43
CA LEU A 198 -5.04 -10.07 6.65
C LEU A 198 -4.90 -8.67 6.04
N TYR A 199 -5.98 -8.10 5.50
CA TYR A 199 -6.03 -6.74 4.98
C TYR A 199 -5.76 -5.72 6.09
N SER A 200 -6.40 -5.88 7.25
CA SER A 200 -6.14 -5.01 8.41
C SER A 200 -4.70 -5.13 8.90
N TYR A 201 -4.15 -6.34 8.98
CA TYR A 201 -2.77 -6.58 9.38
C TYR A 201 -1.78 -5.97 8.38
N LEU A 202 -1.99 -6.21 7.08
CA LEU A 202 -1.18 -5.63 6.00
C LEU A 202 -1.23 -4.11 6.01
N ASN A 203 -2.41 -3.50 6.22
CA ASN A 203 -2.51 -2.04 6.35
C ASN A 203 -1.70 -1.51 7.54
N GLN A 204 -1.76 -2.17 8.70
CA GLN A 204 -0.98 -1.77 9.87
C GLN A 204 0.53 -1.92 9.65
N GLU A 205 0.97 -3.01 9.03
CA GLU A 205 2.40 -3.21 8.72
C GLU A 205 2.89 -2.25 7.64
N LEU A 206 2.11 -2.02 6.58
CA LEU A 206 2.46 -1.05 5.55
C LEU A 206 2.54 0.38 6.12
N LEU A 207 1.71 0.73 7.11
CA LEU A 207 1.83 2.00 7.83
C LEU A 207 3.05 2.04 8.75
N SER A 208 3.33 0.94 9.46
CA SER A 208 4.48 0.84 10.38
C SER A 208 5.81 0.97 9.64
N ILE A 209 5.87 0.46 8.41
CA ILE A 209 7.02 0.54 7.50
C ILE A 209 7.02 1.85 6.72
N GLY A 210 5.86 2.27 6.22
CA GLY A 210 5.71 3.42 5.34
C GLY A 210 6.01 4.76 6.03
N ASN A 211 5.66 4.91 7.31
CA ASN A 211 5.91 6.15 8.05
C ASN A 211 7.41 6.47 8.22
N PRO A 212 8.25 5.53 8.70
CA PRO A 212 9.71 5.73 8.72
C PRO A 212 10.28 6.04 7.35
N LEU A 213 9.89 5.28 6.31
CA LEU A 213 10.38 5.50 4.95
C LEU A 213 10.00 6.89 4.43
N ILE A 214 8.76 7.34 4.66
CA ILE A 214 8.32 8.69 4.26
C ILE A 214 9.01 9.79 5.06
N THR A 215 9.38 9.52 6.32
CA THR A 215 10.18 10.44 7.11
C THR A 215 11.60 10.56 6.55
N ASP A 216 12.24 9.44 6.21
CA ASP A 216 13.58 9.41 5.61
C ASP A 216 13.60 10.15 4.27
N VAL A 217 12.54 10.02 3.47
CA VAL A 217 12.43 10.72 2.17
C VAL A 217 11.83 12.13 2.28
N SER A 218 11.42 12.57 3.47
CA SER A 218 10.71 13.83 3.65
C SER A 218 11.52 15.03 3.20
N HIS A 219 12.83 15.06 3.51
CA HIS A 219 13.73 16.13 3.11
C HIS A 219 13.82 16.28 1.59
N GLU A 220 13.85 15.15 0.87
CA GLU A 220 13.92 15.13 -0.59
C GLU A 220 12.58 15.54 -1.22
N LEU A 221 11.48 14.98 -0.73
CA LEU A 221 10.11 15.36 -1.16
C LEU A 221 9.84 16.85 -0.94
N CYS A 222 10.30 17.42 0.17
CA CYS A 222 10.24 18.84 0.45
C CYS A 222 11.10 19.68 -0.50
N GLY A 223 12.20 19.13 -1.01
CA GLY A 223 13.00 19.72 -2.08
C GLY A 223 12.22 19.82 -3.39
N TYR A 224 11.54 18.73 -3.78
CA TYR A 224 10.72 18.68 -5.00
C TYR A 224 9.45 19.54 -4.89
N TYR A 225 8.88 19.66 -3.69
CA TYR A 225 7.71 20.49 -3.44
C TYR A 225 7.90 21.96 -3.84
N LYS A 226 9.12 22.50 -3.73
CA LYS A 226 9.44 23.88 -4.16
C LYS A 226 9.12 24.14 -5.65
N ASN A 227 9.07 23.09 -6.47
CA ASN A 227 8.75 23.17 -7.91
C ASN A 227 7.26 23.08 -8.24
N PHE A 228 6.38 22.87 -7.23
CA PHE A 228 4.94 22.78 -7.45
C PHE A 228 4.23 24.13 -7.46
N ARG A 229 4.95 25.20 -7.10
CA ARG A 229 4.47 26.59 -7.05
C ARG A 229 4.49 27.28 -8.41
#